data_AF-A0A924G5G3-F1
#
_entry.id   AF-A0A924G5G3-F1
#
_cell.length_a   1.000
_cell.length_b   1.000
_cell.length_c   1.000
_cell.angle_alpha   90.00
_cell.angle_beta   90.00
_cell.angle_gamma   90.00
#
_symmetry.space_group_name_H-M   'P 1'
#
loop_
_entity.id
_entity.type
_entity.pdbx_description
1 polymer ?
#
loop_
_entity_poly.entity_id
_entity_poly.type
_entity_poly.pdbx_seq_one_letter_code
_entity_poly.pdbx_strand_id
1 'polypeptide(L)'
;NNFTQLLNKSVALAGNRKERVFVVSIPDYSVTPFVSQSNKAQVSKEVDWFNAINKQATLSYGIVYIDITTGSREGATNAALIANDGLHPSGLEYKKWADALFVKMREVLK
;
A
#
# COMPACT_ATOMS: atom_id res chain seq x y z
N ASN A 1 -4.91 -15.59 9.16
CA ASN A 1 -4.20 -14.35 9.51
C ASN A 1 -5.23 -13.20 9.53
N ASN A 2 -4.92 -12.05 10.13
CA ASN A 2 -5.84 -10.91 10.22
C ASN A 2 -6.14 -10.24 8.86
N PHE A 3 -5.17 -10.21 7.94
CA PHE A 3 -5.36 -9.64 6.60
C PHE A 3 -6.42 -10.37 5.77
N THR A 4 -6.38 -11.71 5.70
CA THR A 4 -7.36 -12.51 4.94
C THR A 4 -8.77 -12.38 5.52
N GLN A 5 -8.92 -12.19 6.83
CA GLN A 5 -10.21 -11.91 7.45
C GLN A 5 -10.76 -10.54 7.00
N LEU A 6 -9.91 -9.51 6.96
CA LEU A 6 -10.28 -8.20 6.42
C LEU A 6 -10.59 -8.26 4.92
N LEU A 7 -9.82 -9.01 4.13
CA LEU A 7 -10.07 -9.20 2.70
C LEU A 7 -11.43 -9.85 2.45
N ASN A 8 -11.76 -10.92 3.19
CA ASN A 8 -13.06 -11.57 3.13
C ASN A 8 -14.19 -10.62 3.53
N LYS A 9 -14.01 -9.84 4.60
CA LYS A 9 -14.98 -8.84 5.03
C LYS A 9 -15.19 -7.76 3.96
N SER A 10 -14.13 -7.27 3.33
CA SER A 10 -14.22 -6.30 2.23
C SER A 10 -14.97 -6.86 1.02
N VAL A 11 -14.73 -8.11 0.65
CA VAL A 11 -15.49 -8.79 -0.42
C VAL A 11 -16.98 -8.90 -0.07
N ALA A 12 -17.30 -9.29 1.16
CA ALA A 12 -18.68 -9.38 1.62
C ALA A 12 -19.38 -8.00 1.57
N LEU A 13 -18.71 -6.95 2.07
CA LEU A 13 -19.22 -5.58 2.03
C LEU A 13 -19.35 -5.02 0.60
N ALA A 14 -18.54 -5.52 -0.35
CA ALA A 14 -18.66 -5.17 -1.77
C ALA A 14 -19.81 -5.90 -2.50
N GLY A 15 -20.58 -6.74 -1.78
CA GLY A 15 -21.65 -7.57 -2.35
C GLY A 15 -21.13 -8.78 -3.11
N ASN A 16 -20.05 -9.39 -2.61
CA ASN A 16 -19.33 -10.52 -3.23
C ASN A 16 -18.73 -10.24 -4.62
N ARG A 17 -18.70 -8.97 -5.04
CA ARG A 17 -18.06 -8.50 -6.28
C ARG A 17 -16.59 -8.20 -6.04
N LYS A 18 -15.75 -9.21 -6.23
CA LYS A 18 -14.30 -9.14 -6.00
C LYS A 18 -13.61 -8.09 -6.86
N GLU A 19 -14.12 -7.83 -8.05
CA GLU A 19 -13.68 -6.79 -8.97
C GLU A 19 -13.87 -5.37 -8.41
N ARG A 20 -14.71 -5.20 -7.37
CA ARG A 20 -14.89 -3.91 -6.67
C ARG A 20 -14.01 -3.78 -5.43
N VAL A 21 -13.16 -4.76 -5.15
CA VAL A 21 -12.19 -4.73 -4.05
C VAL A 21 -10.80 -4.49 -4.63
N PHE A 22 -10.05 -3.59 -4.02
CA PHE A 22 -8.68 -3.27 -4.39
C PHE A 22 -7.83 -3.36 -3.13
N VAL A 23 -6.67 -4.01 -3.23
CA VAL A 23 -5.66 -3.99 -2.18
C VAL A 23 -4.50 -3.14 -2.65
N VAL A 24 -4.08 -2.23 -1.79
CA VAL A 24 -2.89 -1.39 -1.98
C VAL A 24 -1.85 -1.87 -0.97
N SER A 25 -0.60 -2.01 -1.42
CA SER A 25 0.52 -2.33 -0.52
C SER A 25 0.70 -1.23 0.52
N ILE A 26 1.35 -1.51 1.66
CA ILE A 26 1.74 -0.43 2.59
C ILE A 26 3.00 0.27 2.07
N PRO A 27 3.16 1.58 2.30
CA PRO A 27 4.40 2.28 1.94
C PRO A 27 5.57 1.79 2.81
N ASP A 28 6.77 1.92 2.28
CA ASP A 28 7.99 1.71 3.04
C ASP A 28 8.31 2.94 3.89
N TYR A 29 7.75 2.97 5.10
CA TYR A 29 7.95 4.08 6.04
C TYR A 29 9.34 4.08 6.70
N SER A 30 10.23 3.11 6.39
CA SER A 30 11.63 3.15 6.85
C SER A 30 12.39 4.36 6.30
N VAL A 31 11.93 4.95 5.19
CA VAL A 31 12.56 6.13 4.59
C VAL A 31 12.25 7.42 5.36
N THR A 32 11.34 7.36 6.32
CA THR A 32 10.87 8.54 7.06
C THR A 32 11.80 8.88 8.23
N PRO A 33 11.85 10.16 8.66
CA PRO A 33 12.55 10.56 9.88
C PRO A 33 12.04 9.88 11.16
N PHE A 34 10.79 9.41 11.18
CA PHE A 34 10.19 8.72 12.33
C PHE A 34 10.93 7.42 12.70
N VAL A 35 11.52 6.73 11.72
CA VAL A 35 12.27 5.49 11.95
C VAL A 35 13.74 5.81 12.20
N SER A 36 14.24 5.40 13.37
CA SER A 36 15.67 5.57 13.71
C SER A 36 16.57 4.87 12.68
N GLN A 37 17.75 5.44 12.45
CA GLN A 37 18.68 4.93 11.43
C GLN A 37 19.06 3.45 11.63
N SER A 38 19.17 2.99 12.87
CA SER A 38 19.47 1.59 13.22
C SER A 38 18.36 0.62 12.80
N ASN A 39 17.11 1.09 12.73
CA ASN A 39 15.94 0.25 12.52
C ASN A 39 15.46 0.25 11.07
N LYS A 40 15.92 1.19 10.23
CA LYS A 40 15.45 1.34 8.83
C LYS A 40 15.53 0.05 8.03
N ALA A 41 16.65 -0.67 8.12
CA ALA A 41 16.86 -1.93 7.40
C ALA A 41 15.88 -3.02 7.85
N GLN A 42 15.61 -3.12 9.16
CA GLN A 42 14.64 -4.06 9.71
C GLN A 42 13.22 -3.71 9.25
N VAL A 43 12.82 -2.45 9.39
CA VAL A 43 11.49 -1.98 9.00
C VAL A 43 11.22 -2.21 7.51
N SER A 44 12.17 -1.84 6.64
CA SER A 44 12.03 -2.05 5.19
C SER A 44 11.84 -3.53 4.84
N LYS A 45 12.60 -4.42 5.50
CA LYS A 45 12.48 -5.88 5.33
C LYS A 45 11.14 -6.42 5.80
N GLU A 46 10.65 -5.95 6.95
CA GLU A 46 9.36 -6.37 7.49
C GLU A 46 8.18 -5.88 6.63
N VAL A 47 8.29 -4.66 6.07
CA VAL A 47 7.36 -4.14 5.07
C VAL A 47 7.34 -5.03 3.83
N ASP A 48 8.50 -5.40 3.30
CA ASP A 48 8.61 -6.31 2.14
C ASP A 48 7.96 -7.67 2.42
N TRP A 49 8.20 -8.25 3.58
CA TRP A 49 7.58 -9.51 3.99
C TRP A 49 6.07 -9.40 4.11
N PHE A 50 5.58 -8.36 4.77
CA PHE A 50 4.14 -8.15 4.91
C PHE A 50 3.47 -7.93 3.54
N ASN A 51 4.07 -7.12 2.67
CA ASN A 51 3.56 -6.87 1.32
C ASN A 51 3.63 -8.11 0.42
N ALA A 52 4.65 -8.97 0.56
CA ALA A 52 4.70 -10.24 -0.16
C ALA A 52 3.54 -11.17 0.26
N ILE A 53 3.28 -11.29 1.57
CA ILE A 53 2.20 -12.11 2.12
C ILE A 53 0.83 -11.57 1.68
N ASN A 54 0.60 -10.26 1.82
CA ASN A 54 -0.69 -9.67 1.49
C ASN A 54 -0.95 -9.71 -0.03
N LYS A 55 0.08 -9.51 -0.87
CA LYS A 55 0.00 -9.68 -2.32
C LYS A 55 -0.36 -11.10 -2.72
N GLN A 56 0.32 -12.10 -2.16
CA GLN A 56 0.01 -13.51 -2.45
C GLN A 56 -1.44 -13.85 -2.09
N ALA A 57 -1.91 -13.42 -0.92
CA ALA A 57 -3.29 -13.63 -0.48
C ALA A 57 -4.30 -12.89 -1.36
N THR A 58 -4.03 -11.65 -1.76
CA THR A 58 -4.92 -10.89 -2.66
C THR A 58 -5.05 -11.58 -4.02
N LEU A 59 -3.92 -11.99 -4.61
CA LEU A 59 -3.90 -12.60 -5.93
C LEU A 59 -4.56 -13.99 -5.93
N SER A 60 -4.41 -14.78 -4.86
CA SER A 60 -5.09 -16.09 -4.75
C SER A 60 -6.61 -15.97 -4.67
N TYR A 61 -7.14 -14.81 -4.28
CA TYR A 61 -8.57 -14.51 -4.29
C TYR A 61 -9.08 -13.99 -5.63
N GLY A 62 -8.18 -13.69 -6.59
CA GLY A 62 -8.51 -13.04 -7.86
C GLY A 62 -8.81 -11.54 -7.72
N ILE A 63 -8.26 -10.88 -6.70
CA ILE A 63 -8.48 -9.46 -6.41
C ILE A 63 -7.30 -8.64 -6.94
N VAL A 64 -7.57 -7.39 -7.34
CA VAL A 64 -6.54 -6.47 -7.85
C VAL A 64 -5.60 -6.05 -6.72
N TYR A 65 -4.29 -6.10 -6.98
CA TYR A 65 -3.24 -5.61 -6.10
C TYR A 65 -2.48 -4.45 -6.76
N ILE A 66 -2.28 -3.37 -6.01
CA ILE A 66 -1.58 -2.17 -6.45
C ILE A 66 -0.37 -1.95 -5.55
N ASP A 67 0.81 -1.93 -6.14
CA ASP A 67 2.06 -1.69 -5.42
C ASP A 67 2.39 -0.19 -5.39
N ILE A 68 2.43 0.37 -4.19
CA ILE A 68 2.89 1.74 -3.92
C ILE A 68 4.25 1.75 -3.20
N THR A 69 4.72 0.59 -2.74
CA THR A 69 5.90 0.44 -1.89
C THR A 69 7.14 0.95 -2.61
N THR A 70 7.31 0.54 -3.88
CA THR A 70 8.46 0.97 -4.70
C THR A 70 8.53 2.49 -4.85
N GLY A 71 7.40 3.15 -5.13
CA GLY A 71 7.33 4.60 -5.26
C GLY A 71 7.59 5.33 -3.95
N SER A 72 7.09 4.79 -2.83
CA SER A 72 7.28 5.40 -1.51
C SER A 72 8.75 5.50 -1.08
N ARG A 73 9.62 4.61 -1.58
CA ARG A 73 11.06 4.60 -1.26
C ARG A 73 11.81 5.83 -1.76
N GLU A 74 11.25 6.57 -2.72
CA GLU A 74 11.76 7.87 -3.15
C GLU A 74 11.83 8.89 -1.99
N GLY A 75 11.03 8.71 -0.94
CA GLY A 75 11.07 9.56 0.26
C GLY A 75 12.44 9.60 0.95
N ALA A 76 13.31 8.62 0.70
CA ALA A 76 14.68 8.59 1.24
C ALA A 76 15.56 9.73 0.69
N THR A 77 15.27 10.20 -0.52
CA THR A 77 16.03 11.26 -1.21
C THR A 77 15.17 12.47 -1.57
N ASN A 78 13.85 12.36 -1.41
CA ASN A 78 12.89 13.43 -1.69
C ASN A 78 11.98 13.68 -0.49
N ALA A 79 12.40 14.59 0.39
CA ALA A 79 11.67 14.95 1.60
C ALA A 79 10.26 15.54 1.31
N ALA A 80 10.01 16.09 0.11
CA ALA A 80 8.69 16.62 -0.25
C ALA A 80 7.62 15.52 -0.35
N LEU A 81 8.01 14.24 -0.42
CA LEU A 81 7.09 13.11 -0.39
C LEU A 81 6.62 12.75 1.03
N ILE A 82 7.19 13.36 2.07
CA ILE A 82 6.87 13.11 3.49
C ILE A 82 6.18 14.35 4.06
N ALA A 83 5.15 14.14 4.87
CA ALA A 83 4.42 15.20 5.55
C ALA A 83 5.25 15.83 6.69
N ASN A 84 4.79 17.00 7.17
CA ASN A 84 5.50 17.76 8.21
C ASN A 84 5.61 17.04 9.57
N ASP A 85 4.82 15.99 9.80
CA ASP A 85 4.93 15.16 11.01
C ASP A 85 6.10 14.16 10.96
N GLY A 86 6.80 14.06 9.83
CA GLY A 86 7.97 13.21 9.66
C GLY A 86 7.68 11.71 9.59
N LEU A 87 6.41 11.31 9.49
CA LEU A 87 6.00 9.90 9.35
C LEU A 87 5.12 9.68 8.13
N HIS A 88 4.07 10.49 7.94
CA HIS A 88 3.06 10.18 6.95
C HIS A 88 3.49 10.61 5.54
N PRO A 89 2.93 9.98 4.48
CA PRO A 89 3.09 10.47 3.12
C PRO A 89 2.49 11.88 2.98
N SER A 90 3.14 12.72 2.18
CA SER A 90 2.61 14.03 1.80
C SER A 90 1.43 13.88 0.83
N GLY A 91 0.75 15.00 0.56
CA GLY A 91 -0.24 15.07 -0.52
C GLY A 91 0.32 14.71 -1.90
N LEU A 92 1.62 14.95 -2.16
CA LEU A 92 2.27 14.57 -3.42
C LEU A 92 2.38 13.05 -3.55
N GLU A 93 2.74 12.35 -2.47
CA GLU A 93 2.84 10.90 -2.47
C GLU A 93 1.46 10.24 -2.53
N TYR A 94 0.48 10.75 -1.76
CA TYR A 94 -0.91 10.31 -1.87
C TYR A 94 -1.50 10.51 -3.28
N LYS A 95 -1.11 11.56 -4.00
CA LYS A 95 -1.52 11.75 -5.40
C LYS A 95 -1.07 10.59 -6.28
N LYS A 96 0.18 10.11 -6.14
CA LYS A 96 0.67 8.95 -6.92
C LYS A 96 -0.19 7.72 -6.67
N TRP A 97 -0.58 7.48 -5.41
CA TRP A 97 -1.41 6.33 -5.04
C TRP A 97 -2.81 6.46 -5.62
N ALA A 98 -3.40 7.65 -5.54
CA ALA A 98 -4.71 7.94 -6.11
C ALA A 98 -4.72 7.77 -7.64
N ASP A 99 -3.67 8.23 -8.34
CA ASP A 99 -3.53 8.06 -9.78
C ASP A 99 -3.43 6.57 -10.15
N ALA A 100 -2.63 5.78 -9.41
CA ALA A 100 -2.48 4.34 -9.63
C ALA A 100 -3.80 3.58 -9.40
N LEU A 101 -4.54 3.93 -8.33
CA LEU A 101 -5.88 3.41 -8.05
C LEU A 101 -6.86 3.76 -9.16
N PHE A 102 -6.90 5.02 -9.60
CA PHE A 102 -7.84 5.52 -10.59
C PHE A 102 -7.77 4.72 -11.90
N VAL A 103 -6.57 4.39 -12.37
CA VAL A 103 -6.36 3.58 -13.58
C VAL A 103 -7.12 2.25 -13.49
N LYS A 104 -7.07 1.59 -12.34
CA LYS A 104 -7.74 0.29 -12.11
C LYS A 104 -9.22 0.43 -11.79
N MET A 105 -9.61 1.42 -11.00
CA MET A 105 -11.01 1.64 -10.64
C MET A 105 -11.86 2.02 -11.86
N ARG A 106 -11.31 2.78 -12.81
CA ARG A 106 -12.04 3.16 -14.03
C ARG A 106 -12.44 1.95 -14.89
N GLU A 107 -11.70 0.84 -14.81
CA GLU A 107 -12.04 -0.39 -15.56
C GLU A 107 -13.34 -1.04 -15.06
N VAL A 108 -13.74 -0.78 -13.81
CA VAL A 108 -14.90 -1.42 -13.14
C VAL A 108 -16.08 -0.47 -12.88
N LEU A 109 -15.91 0.83 -13.11
CA LEU A 109 -16.95 1.86 -12.92
C LEU A 109 -17.88 2.04 -14.13
N LYS A 110 -17.79 1.14 -15.12
CA LYS A 110 -18.64 1.15 -16.32
C LYS A 110 -20.00 0.51 -16.05
#